data_AF-A0A382SNL4-F1
#
_entry.id   AF-A0A382SNL4-F1
#
_cell.length_a   1.000
_cell.length_b   1.000
_cell.length_c   1.000
_cell.angle_alpha   90.00
_cell.angle_beta   90.00
_cell.angle_gamma   90.00
#
_symmetry.space_group_name_H-M   'P 1'
#
loop_
_entity.id
_entity.type
_entity.pdbx_description
1 polymer ?
#
loop_
_entity_poly.entity_id
_entity_poly.type
_entity_poly.pdbx_seq_one_letter_code
_entity_poly.pdbx_strand_id
1 'polypeptide(L)'
;MTKKGNILIAGESWTVHSIHQKGFDSFTTTEYAEGVQWLRDALDLAGYDITYQPAHVAATDFPCQLDEINKYDCVILSDIGTNTLLLHPETFSASRALPNRL
;
A
#
# COMPACT_ATOMS: atom_id res chain seq x y z
N MET A 1 -22.26 8.39 -15.39
CA MET A 1 -21.95 9.50 -14.46
C MET A 1 -20.49 9.86 -14.64
N THR A 2 -20.13 11.13 -14.73
CA THR A 2 -18.73 11.57 -14.84
C THR A 2 -18.05 11.38 -13.49
N LYS A 3 -16.89 10.71 -13.43
CA LYS A 3 -16.14 10.53 -12.18
C LYS A 3 -15.71 11.89 -11.61
N LYS A 4 -15.77 12.05 -10.29
CA LYS A 4 -15.50 13.33 -9.59
C LYS A 4 -14.01 13.67 -9.49
N GLY A 5 -13.14 12.67 -9.51
CA GLY A 5 -11.70 12.81 -9.36
C GLY A 5 -11.03 11.46 -9.12
N ASN A 6 -9.71 11.42 -9.14
CA ASN A 6 -8.88 10.24 -8.95
C ASN A 6 -8.22 10.26 -7.56
N ILE A 7 -8.31 9.15 -6.84
CA ILE A 7 -7.74 8.97 -5.50
C ILE A 7 -6.76 7.80 -5.54
N LEU A 8 -5.55 8.01 -5.02
CA LEU A 8 -4.60 6.94 -4.72
C LEU A 8 -4.69 6.60 -3.23
N ILE A 9 -4.92 5.33 -2.91
CA ILE A 9 -4.83 4.82 -1.54
C ILE A 9 -3.65 3.85 -1.48
N ALA A 10 -2.65 4.14 -0.66
CA ALA A 10 -1.50 3.28 -0.43
C ALA A 10 -1.44 2.80 1.03
N GLY A 11 -1.32 1.48 1.23
CA GLY A 11 -1.27 0.86 2.56
C GLY A 11 -2.46 -0.06 2.84
N GLU A 12 -3.01 -0.02 4.06
CA GLU A 12 -4.19 -0.79 4.51
C GLU A 12 -4.13 -2.29 4.17
N SER A 13 -2.93 -2.87 4.18
CA SER A 13 -2.73 -4.30 3.91
C SER A 13 -1.58 -4.85 4.74
N TRP A 14 -1.70 -6.09 5.18
CA TRP A 14 -0.65 -6.74 5.97
C TRP A 14 -0.65 -8.25 5.76
N THR A 15 0.50 -8.86 6.02
CA THR A 15 0.65 -10.30 6.15
C THR A 15 1.00 -10.63 7.59
N VAL A 16 0.19 -11.49 8.22
CA VAL A 16 0.44 -12.00 9.57
C VAL A 16 1.05 -13.38 9.44
N HIS A 17 2.28 -13.55 9.92
CA HIS A 17 2.91 -14.85 10.11
C HIS A 17 2.89 -15.20 11.59
N SER A 18 2.11 -16.21 11.95
CA SER A 18 1.94 -16.66 13.34
C SER A 18 2.67 -17.97 13.56
N ILE A 19 3.46 -18.04 14.63
CA ILE A 19 4.07 -19.28 15.12
C ILE A 19 3.24 -19.76 16.31
N HIS A 20 2.65 -20.94 16.19
CA HIS A 20 1.84 -21.59 17.21
C HIS A 20 2.68 -22.65 17.91
N GLN A 21 2.94 -22.49 19.20
CA GLN A 21 3.67 -23.46 19.99
C GLN A 21 2.73 -24.16 20.98
N LYS A 22 2.70 -25.50 20.93
CA LYS A 22 1.84 -26.34 21.79
C LYS A 22 2.63 -27.52 22.33
N GLY A 23 3.08 -27.42 23.59
CA GLY A 23 3.94 -28.44 24.19
C GLY A 23 5.27 -28.56 23.43
N PHE A 24 5.52 -29.73 22.85
CA PHE A 24 6.71 -30.01 22.03
C PHE A 24 6.58 -29.48 20.59
N ASP A 25 5.36 -29.28 20.10
CA ASP A 25 5.11 -29.00 18.69
C ASP A 25 5.12 -27.50 18.37
N SER A 26 5.57 -27.18 17.15
CA SER A 26 5.46 -25.86 16.54
C SER A 26 4.87 -25.98 15.14
N PHE A 27 3.93 -25.11 14.81
CA PHE A 27 3.40 -24.98 13.45
C PHE A 27 3.08 -23.52 13.15
N THR A 28 3.02 -23.16 11.87
CA THR A 28 2.84 -21.77 11.45
C THR A 28 1.53 -21.59 10.69
N THR A 29 0.88 -20.44 10.87
CA THR A 29 -0.15 -19.95 9.94
C THR A 29 0.32 -18.64 9.31
N THR A 30 -0.04 -18.43 8.04
CA THR A 30 0.24 -17.17 7.33
C THR A 30 -1.04 -16.69 6.67
N GLU A 31 -1.41 -15.44 6.92
CA GLU A 31 -2.66 -14.85 6.46
C GLU A 31 -2.39 -13.47 5.86
N TYR A 32 -3.07 -13.14 4.77
CA TYR A 32 -3.09 -11.82 4.18
C TYR A 32 -4.45 -11.16 4.45
N ALA A 33 -4.44 -9.89 4.82
CA ALA A 33 -5.65 -9.12 5.04
C ALA A 33 -5.52 -7.68 4.52
N GLU A 34 -6.67 -7.08 4.24
CA GLU A 34 -6.81 -5.69 3.83
C GLU A 34 -7.86 -4.98 4.70
N GLY A 35 -7.53 -3.77 5.16
CA GLY A 35 -8.42 -2.90 5.94
C GLY A 35 -9.21 -1.88 5.10
N VAL A 36 -8.89 -1.76 3.81
CA VAL A 36 -9.34 -0.64 2.95
C VAL A 36 -10.82 -0.68 2.55
N GLN A 37 -11.48 -1.85 2.66
CA GLN A 37 -12.75 -2.14 1.97
C GLN A 37 -13.82 -1.07 2.22
N TRP A 38 -14.09 -0.73 3.49
CA TRP A 38 -15.15 0.23 3.83
C TRP A 38 -14.88 1.64 3.31
N LEU A 39 -13.62 2.10 3.37
CA LEU A 39 -13.22 3.40 2.84
C LEU A 39 -13.32 3.42 1.31
N ARG A 40 -12.80 2.38 0.65
CA ARG A 40 -12.84 2.26 -0.82
C ARG A 40 -14.27 2.28 -1.34
N ASP A 41 -15.14 1.48 -0.75
CA ASP A 41 -16.54 1.40 -1.16
C ASP A 41 -17.25 2.74 -0.95
N ALA A 42 -17.03 3.42 0.18
CA ALA A 42 -17.64 4.72 0.44
C ALA A 42 -17.21 5.78 -0.61
N LEU A 43 -15.94 5.77 -1.01
CA LEU A 43 -15.41 6.67 -2.04
C LEU A 43 -15.93 6.32 -3.45
N ASP A 44 -16.04 5.03 -3.76
CA ASP A 44 -16.60 4.56 -5.04
C ASP A 44 -18.08 4.95 -5.16
N LEU A 45 -18.88 4.71 -4.11
CA LEU A 45 -20.28 5.15 -4.03
C LEU A 45 -20.42 6.67 -4.14
N ALA A 46 -19.44 7.43 -3.65
CA ALA A 46 -19.42 8.89 -3.77
C ALA A 46 -19.03 9.38 -5.19
N GLY A 47 -18.58 8.48 -6.07
CA GLY A 47 -18.30 8.72 -7.49
C GLY A 47 -16.84 9.06 -7.82
N TYR A 48 -15.88 8.67 -6.96
CA TYR A 48 -14.44 8.83 -7.23
C TYR A 48 -13.85 7.63 -7.97
N ASP A 49 -12.76 7.84 -8.71
CA ASP A 49 -11.92 6.77 -9.21
C ASP A 49 -10.90 6.39 -8.16
N ILE A 50 -10.79 5.11 -7.78
CA ILE A 50 -9.84 4.68 -6.77
C ILE A 50 -8.77 3.79 -7.39
N THR A 51 -7.51 4.21 -7.26
CA THR A 51 -6.34 3.34 -7.40
C THR A 51 -5.93 2.90 -6.00
N TYR A 52 -5.98 1.59 -5.74
CA TYR A 52 -5.53 1.02 -4.48
C TYR A 52 -4.20 0.28 -4.68
N GLN A 53 -3.22 0.62 -3.83
CA GLN A 53 -1.94 -0.06 -3.74
C GLN A 53 -1.78 -0.62 -2.32
N PRO A 54 -1.95 -1.94 -2.11
CA PRO A 54 -1.59 -2.54 -0.84
C PRO A 54 -0.09 -2.29 -0.56
N ALA A 55 0.31 -2.31 0.71
CA ALA A 55 1.66 -1.93 1.16
C ALA A 55 2.79 -2.62 0.37
N HIS A 56 2.63 -3.91 0.03
CA HIS A 56 3.63 -4.65 -0.76
C HIS A 56 3.70 -4.23 -2.23
N VAL A 57 2.61 -3.70 -2.79
CA VAL A 57 2.58 -3.10 -4.14
C VAL A 57 3.12 -1.66 -4.09
N ALA A 58 2.75 -0.87 -3.09
CA ALA A 58 3.27 0.49 -2.89
C ALA A 58 4.80 0.51 -2.73
N ALA A 59 5.40 -0.57 -2.23
CA ALA A 59 6.85 -0.71 -2.14
C ALA A 59 7.56 -0.48 -3.50
N THR A 60 6.96 -0.92 -4.60
CA THR A 60 7.51 -0.79 -5.97
C THR A 60 6.78 0.25 -6.80
N ASP A 61 5.45 0.26 -6.75
CA ASP A 61 4.61 0.92 -7.74
C ASP A 61 4.11 2.30 -7.27
N PHE A 62 4.43 2.70 -6.03
CA PHE A 62 4.12 4.05 -5.58
C PHE A 62 4.88 5.08 -6.43
N PRO A 63 4.20 6.14 -6.91
CA PRO A 63 4.77 7.14 -7.82
C PRO A 63 6.18 7.61 -7.44
N CYS A 64 7.07 7.64 -8.43
CA CYS A 64 8.44 8.10 -8.25
C CYS A 64 8.65 9.54 -8.74
N GLN A 65 7.72 10.06 -9.53
CA GLN A 65 7.80 11.40 -10.13
C GLN A 65 6.58 12.24 -9.76
N LEU A 66 6.78 13.55 -9.64
CA LEU A 66 5.71 14.49 -9.30
C LEU A 66 4.56 14.46 -10.31
N ASP A 67 4.86 14.32 -11.61
CA ASP A 67 3.85 14.22 -12.67
C ASP A 67 2.95 12.98 -12.54
N GLU A 68 3.43 11.92 -11.91
CA GLU A 68 2.64 10.72 -11.64
C GLU A 68 1.71 10.94 -10.44
N ILE A 69 2.19 11.64 -9.41
CA ILE A 69 1.38 12.04 -8.24
C ILE A 69 0.28 13.02 -8.67
N ASN A 70 0.60 13.97 -9.57
CA ASN A 70 -0.33 14.98 -10.07
C ASN A 70 -1.50 14.41 -10.90
N LYS A 71 -1.51 13.10 -11.21
CA LYS A 71 -2.67 12.41 -11.82
C LYS A 71 -3.81 12.19 -10.82
N TYR A 72 -3.51 12.30 -9.53
CA TYR A 72 -4.45 12.08 -8.43
C TYR A 72 -4.81 13.42 -7.78
N ASP A 73 -6.10 13.60 -7.49
CA ASP A 73 -6.60 14.76 -6.76
C ASP A 73 -6.36 14.60 -5.24
N CYS A 74 -6.17 13.36 -4.78
CA CYS A 74 -5.88 13.04 -3.38
C CYS A 74 -5.02 11.77 -3.29
N VAL A 75 -4.01 11.80 -2.41
CA VAL A 75 -3.21 10.64 -2.02
C VAL A 75 -3.45 10.35 -0.54
N ILE A 76 -3.89 9.13 -0.24
CA ILE A 76 -4.16 8.64 1.11
C ILE A 76 -3.09 7.62 1.47
N LEU A 77 -2.27 7.95 2.47
CA LEU A 77 -1.33 7.02 3.09
C LEU A 77 -1.96 6.55 4.41
N SER A 78 -2.32 5.28 4.51
CA SER A 78 -2.99 4.74 5.71
C SER A 78 -2.42 3.37 6.08
N ASP A 79 -2.10 3.19 7.36
CA ASP A 79 -1.40 2.02 7.91
C ASP A 79 -0.21 1.54 7.04
N ILE A 80 0.65 2.49 6.67
CA ILE A 80 1.85 2.27 5.87
C ILE A 80 3.03 3.04 6.47
N GLY A 81 4.15 2.35 6.70
CA GLY A 81 5.37 2.97 7.20
C GLY A 81 6.17 3.67 6.11
N THR A 82 6.89 4.73 6.47
CA THR A 82 7.77 5.47 5.56
C THR A 82 8.81 4.59 4.87
N ASN A 83 9.30 3.54 5.55
CA ASN A 83 10.25 2.59 4.98
C ASN A 83 9.72 1.90 3.72
N THR A 84 8.42 1.62 3.62
CA THR A 84 7.83 1.04 2.40
C THR A 84 8.03 1.96 1.19
N LEU A 85 7.93 3.28 1.41
CA LEU A 85 8.05 4.28 0.34
C LEU A 85 9.51 4.67 0.10
N LEU A 86 10.38 4.67 1.11
CA LEU A 86 11.78 5.10 0.95
C LEU A 86 12.74 3.98 0.58
N LEU A 87 12.46 2.74 0.99
CA LEU A 87 13.34 1.58 0.79
C LEU A 87 12.80 0.69 -0.33
N HIS A 88 12.67 1.26 -1.53
CA HIS A 88 12.35 0.49 -2.74
C HIS A 88 13.29 -0.75 -2.84
N PRO A 89 12.83 -1.91 -3.35
CA PRO A 89 13.68 -3.10 -3.45
C PRO A 89 15.03 -2.88 -4.13
N GLU A 90 15.08 -2.06 -5.19
CA GLU A 90 16.34 -1.65 -5.84
C GLU A 90 17.26 -0.81 -4.93
N THR A 91 16.70 0.01 -4.05
CA THR A 91 17.47 0.77 -3.05
C THR A 91 17.96 -0.14 -1.94
N PHE A 92 17.08 -0.98 -1.38
CA PHE A 92 17.44 -1.84 -0.24
C PHE A 92 18.38 -2.98 -0.63
N SER A 93 18.07 -3.71 -1.70
CA SER A 93 18.81 -4.92 -2.10
C SER A 93 20.00 -4.61 -3.00
N ALA A 94 19.89 -3.61 -3.88
CA ALA A 94 20.94 -3.28 -4.86
C ALA A 94 21.67 -1.96 -4.56
N SER A 95 21.39 -1.31 -3.43
CA SER A 95 22.01 -0.03 -3.03
C SER A 95 21.87 1.08 -4.08
N ARG A 96 20.84 1.02 -4.94
CA ARG A 96 20.59 2.05 -5.94
C ARG A 96 19.92 3.26 -5.32
N ALA A 97 20.51 4.44 -5.54
CA ALA A 97 19.85 5.69 -5.19
C ALA A 97 18.63 5.90 -6.10
N LEU A 98 17.44 5.95 -5.51
CA LEU A 98 16.19 6.33 -6.16
C LEU A 98 15.65 7.65 -5.58
N PRO A 99 14.72 8.33 -6.27
CA PRO A 99 14.10 9.55 -5.77
C PRO A 99 13.46 9.36 -4.38
N ASN A 100 13.46 10.42 -3.58
CA ASN A 100 12.65 10.47 -2.38
C ASN A 100 11.17 10.56 -2.80
N ARG A 101 10.36 9.59 -2.35
CA ARG A 101 8.92 9.46 -2.65
C ARG A 101 8.01 10.12 -1.61
N LEU A 102 8.57 10.92 -0.70
CA LEU A 102 7.89 11.71 0.34
C LEU A 102 8.35 13.18 0.33
#